data_AF-A0A967EUF5-F1
#
_entry.id   AF-A0A967EUF5-F1
#
_cell.length_a   1.000
_cell.length_b   1.000
_cell.length_c   1.000
_cell.angle_alpha   90.00
_cell.angle_beta   90.00
_cell.angle_gamma   90.00
#
_symmetry.space_group_name_H-M   'P 1'
#
loop_
_entity.id
_entity.type
_entity.pdbx_description
1 polymer ?
#
loop_
_entity_poly.entity_id
_entity_poly.type
_entity_poly.pdbx_seq_one_letter_code
_entity_poly.pdbx_strand_id
1 'polypeptide(L)'
;MLSLAKAHKDYYLEKVGEISPREDYYLKGGAASGRWHGSGASELGLDGRVTAEGLVRLFDGQHPATGEQLGHRLRKDGVAAWDLTFSADKSVSLLWAFGDDETRRHVVEAFEKATAEALAFMESVASSTRGAARTPVLDDEENPALDESGTPRHRIETWPIRTEGYVAASFTEFTSRADDPQLHTHVVVGNRVKGVDGVWRAIDGRLLYRNKL
;
A
#
# COMPACT_ATOMS: atom_id res chain seq x y z
N MET A 1 -3.19 8.06 -15.25
CA MET A 1 -2.17 8.76 -14.41
C MET A 1 -1.97 8.02 -13.10
N LEU A 2 -0.76 8.00 -12.53
CA LEU A 2 -0.48 7.49 -11.17
C LEU A 2 -0.10 8.63 -10.22
N SER A 3 -0.77 8.71 -9.07
CA SER A 3 -0.37 9.55 -7.95
C SER A 3 0.11 8.69 -6.77
N LEU A 4 1.00 9.24 -5.93
CA LEU A 4 1.59 8.52 -4.79
C LEU A 4 1.62 9.44 -3.57
N ALA A 5 1.02 9.00 -2.48
CA ALA A 5 0.99 9.71 -1.20
C ALA A 5 1.22 8.74 -0.03
N LYS A 6 1.47 9.29 1.17
CA LYS A 6 1.34 8.51 2.40
C LYS A 6 -0.15 8.35 2.69
N ALA A 7 -0.59 7.13 2.98
CA ALA A 7 -1.99 6.87 3.31
C ALA A 7 -2.25 7.21 4.79
N HIS A 8 -3.39 7.85 5.05
CA HIS A 8 -3.84 8.20 6.39
C HIS A 8 -5.00 7.28 6.79
N LYS A 9 -4.86 6.60 7.94
CA LYS A 9 -5.84 5.62 8.42
C LYS A 9 -7.26 6.19 8.50
N ASP A 10 -7.41 7.37 9.08
CA ASP A 10 -8.71 8.00 9.34
C ASP A 10 -9.50 8.25 8.04
N TYR A 11 -8.84 8.74 6.99
CA TYR A 11 -9.45 8.96 5.67
C TYR A 11 -10.10 7.69 5.10
N TYR A 12 -9.42 6.55 5.24
CA TYR A 12 -9.91 5.28 4.74
C TYR A 12 -10.99 4.67 5.63
N LEU A 13 -10.95 4.90 6.94
CA LEU A 13 -11.99 4.42 7.86
C LEU A 13 -13.28 5.22 7.76
N GLU A 14 -13.18 6.54 7.59
CA GLU A 14 -14.32 7.40 7.26
C GLU A 14 -14.96 6.93 5.96
N LYS A 15 -14.16 6.71 4.89
CA LYS A 15 -14.67 6.18 3.61
C LYS A 15 -15.29 4.79 3.71
N VAL A 16 -14.74 3.88 4.50
CA VAL A 16 -15.35 2.57 4.74
C VAL A 16 -16.65 2.69 5.56
N GLY A 17 -16.85 3.78 6.32
CA GLY A 17 -18.11 4.09 7.00
C GLY A 17 -19.11 4.89 6.16
N GLU A 18 -18.62 5.70 5.21
CA GLU A 18 -19.37 6.64 4.38
C GLU A 18 -19.79 6.10 3.01
N ILE A 19 -19.66 4.79 2.75
CA ILE A 19 -20.27 4.17 1.55
C ILE A 19 -21.77 4.44 1.60
N SER A 20 -22.14 5.51 0.93
CA SER A 20 -23.45 6.11 0.97
C SER A 20 -24.34 5.37 -0.01
N PRO A 21 -25.60 5.09 0.34
CA PRO A 21 -26.59 4.50 -0.56
C PRO A 21 -26.88 5.30 -1.84
N ARG A 22 -26.22 6.45 -2.07
CA ARG A 22 -26.32 7.23 -3.31
C ARG A 22 -25.23 6.92 -4.33
N GLU A 23 -24.10 6.37 -3.90
CA GLU A 23 -23.06 5.82 -4.79
C GLU A 23 -23.34 4.34 -5.12
N ASP A 24 -24.39 3.77 -4.53
CA ASP A 24 -24.92 2.41 -4.70
C ASP A 24 -25.48 2.08 -6.09
N TYR A 25 -25.61 3.04 -7.00
CA TYR A 25 -26.41 2.83 -8.24
C TYR A 25 -25.85 1.70 -9.14
N TYR A 26 -24.58 1.30 -8.97
CA TYR A 26 -23.98 0.11 -9.60
C TYR A 26 -23.41 -0.94 -8.64
N LEU A 27 -23.53 -0.74 -7.33
CA LEU A 27 -23.17 -1.71 -6.29
C LEU A 27 -24.45 -2.34 -5.71
N LYS A 28 -25.09 -3.24 -6.47
CA LYS A 28 -26.03 -4.19 -5.85
C LYS A 28 -25.27 -4.98 -4.78
N GLY A 29 -25.39 -4.57 -3.51
CA GLY A 29 -24.85 -5.31 -2.37
C GLY A 29 -24.20 -4.52 -1.23
N GLY A 30 -24.17 -3.18 -1.24
CA GLY A 30 -23.83 -2.36 -0.07
C GLY A 30 -22.45 -2.66 0.55
N ALA A 31 -21.38 -2.20 -0.09
CA ALA A 31 -20.06 -1.94 0.50
C ALA A 31 -19.14 -1.37 -0.58
N ALA A 32 -18.28 -0.37 -0.28
CA ALA A 32 -17.00 -0.27 -0.94
C ALA A 32 -16.22 -1.53 -0.57
N SER A 33 -16.42 -2.56 -1.37
CA SER A 33 -15.73 -3.82 -1.20
C SER A 33 -14.39 -3.69 -1.90
N GLY A 34 -13.43 -3.09 -1.19
CA GLY A 34 -12.06 -3.13 -1.65
C GLY A 34 -11.59 -4.57 -1.85
N ARG A 35 -10.56 -4.78 -2.65
CA ARG A 35 -9.99 -6.12 -2.89
C ARG A 35 -8.54 -6.21 -2.45
N TRP A 36 -8.16 -7.36 -1.92
CA TRP A 36 -6.76 -7.64 -1.62
C TRP A 36 -5.97 -7.87 -2.90
N HIS A 37 -4.74 -7.35 -2.94
CA HIS A 37 -3.80 -7.44 -4.05
C HIS A 37 -2.36 -7.58 -3.57
N GLY A 38 -1.50 -8.03 -4.48
CA GLY A 38 -0.06 -8.19 -4.26
C GLY A 38 0.31 -9.63 -3.89
N SER A 39 1.55 -10.00 -4.19
CA SER A 39 2.05 -11.35 -3.95
C SER A 39 2.14 -11.65 -2.44
N GLY A 40 2.47 -10.65 -1.63
CA GLY A 40 2.47 -10.77 -0.17
C GLY A 40 1.07 -10.97 0.42
N ALA A 41 0.03 -10.38 -0.17
CA ALA A 41 -1.35 -10.66 0.23
C ALA A 41 -1.74 -12.11 -0.07
N SER A 42 -1.36 -12.61 -1.25
CA SER A 42 -1.57 -14.01 -1.65
C SER A 42 -0.84 -14.99 -0.72
N GLU A 43 0.39 -14.67 -0.33
CA GLU A 43 1.18 -15.47 0.63
C GLU A 43 0.49 -15.56 2.00
N LEU A 44 -0.15 -14.48 2.44
CA LEU A 44 -0.94 -14.42 3.67
C LEU A 44 -2.34 -15.06 3.54
N GLY A 45 -2.66 -15.65 2.39
CA GLY A 45 -3.98 -16.24 2.13
C GLY A 45 -5.11 -15.21 2.10
N LEU A 46 -4.81 -13.95 1.80
CA LEU A 46 -5.81 -12.90 1.68
C LEU A 46 -6.38 -12.93 0.26
N ASP A 47 -7.58 -13.48 0.13
CA ASP A 47 -8.35 -13.43 -1.11
C ASP A 47 -9.62 -12.56 -0.96
N GLY A 48 -10.13 -12.11 -2.10
CA GLY A 48 -11.42 -11.44 -2.14
C GLY A 48 -11.47 -10.07 -1.45
N ARG A 49 -12.49 -9.89 -0.61
CA ARG A 49 -12.92 -8.57 -0.11
C ARG A 49 -12.13 -8.11 1.12
N VAL A 50 -11.82 -6.83 1.14
CA VAL A 50 -11.24 -6.13 2.28
C VAL A 50 -12.33 -5.87 3.31
N THR A 51 -12.09 -6.23 4.57
CA THR A 51 -12.94 -5.86 5.70
C THR A 51 -12.39 -4.59 6.37
N ALA A 52 -13.25 -3.84 7.06
CA ALA A 52 -12.82 -2.67 7.84
C ALA A 52 -11.71 -3.03 8.83
N GLU A 53 -11.88 -4.14 9.55
CA GLU A 53 -10.89 -4.64 10.51
C GLU A 53 -9.58 -5.06 9.82
N GLY A 54 -9.67 -5.74 8.67
CA GLY A 54 -8.49 -6.11 7.89
C GLY A 54 -7.70 -4.88 7.42
N LEU A 55 -8.39 -3.82 7.01
CA LEU A 55 -7.77 -2.56 6.63
C LEU A 55 -7.12 -1.85 7.83
N VAL A 56 -7.80 -1.80 8.99
CA VAL A 56 -7.22 -1.30 10.24
C VAL A 56 -5.91 -2.03 10.57
N ARG A 57 -5.93 -3.36 10.50
CA ARG A 57 -4.77 -4.21 10.77
C ARG A 57 -3.64 -3.99 9.78
N LEU A 58 -3.95 -3.76 8.50
CA LEU A 58 -2.95 -3.37 7.49
C LEU A 58 -2.21 -2.08 7.90
N PHE A 59 -2.95 -1.04 8.33
CA PHE A 59 -2.37 0.21 8.83
C PHE A 59 -1.55 0.03 10.11
N ASP A 60 -1.87 -0.96 10.93
CA ASP A 60 -1.15 -1.28 12.18
C ASP A 60 0.05 -2.23 11.95
N GLY A 61 0.32 -2.60 10.69
CA GLY A 61 1.41 -3.50 10.31
C GLY A 61 1.19 -4.94 10.78
N GLN A 62 -0.07 -5.36 10.84
CA GLN A 62 -0.50 -6.69 11.26
C GLN A 62 -1.04 -7.49 10.08
N HIS A 63 -1.10 -8.81 10.24
CA HIS A 63 -1.78 -9.71 9.33
C HIS A 63 -3.28 -9.35 9.28
N PRO A 64 -3.84 -9.01 8.11
CA PRO A 64 -5.23 -8.56 8.02
C PRO A 64 -6.27 -9.57 8.53
N ALA A 65 -6.12 -10.87 8.24
CA ALA A 65 -7.03 -11.91 8.72
C ALA A 65 -6.83 -12.32 10.20
N THR A 66 -5.59 -12.46 10.68
CA THR A 66 -5.31 -13.05 12.01
C THR A 66 -4.98 -12.03 13.10
N GLY A 67 -4.57 -10.82 12.74
CA GLY A 67 -4.09 -9.80 13.67
C GLY A 67 -2.65 -10.04 14.19
N GLU A 68 -1.97 -11.07 13.69
CA GLU A 68 -0.55 -11.31 14.04
C GLU A 68 0.31 -10.12 13.64
N GLN A 69 1.25 -9.72 14.50
CA GLN A 69 2.16 -8.62 14.17
C GLN A 69 3.18 -9.07 13.11
N LEU A 70 3.22 -8.36 11.98
CA LEU A 70 4.22 -8.59 10.94
C LEU A 70 5.48 -7.78 11.28
N GLY A 71 6.43 -8.44 11.94
CA GLY A 71 7.70 -7.84 12.38
C GLY A 71 7.53 -6.89 13.58
N HIS A 72 8.37 -5.86 13.67
CA HIS A 72 8.22 -4.87 14.75
C HIS A 72 6.98 -4.00 14.54
N ARG A 73 6.47 -3.39 15.62
CA ARG A 73 5.41 -2.38 15.51
C ARG A 73 5.88 -1.15 14.73
N LEU A 74 4.96 -0.54 14.00
CA LEU A 74 5.20 0.74 13.34
C LEU A 74 5.47 1.82 14.39
N ARG A 75 6.37 2.74 14.07
CA ARG A 75 6.59 3.94 14.90
C ARG A 75 5.36 4.84 14.78
N LYS A 76 5.04 5.56 15.86
CA LYS A 76 3.90 6.50 15.90
C LYS A 76 3.95 7.52 14.76
N ASP A 77 5.13 8.06 14.47
CA ASP A 77 5.35 9.05 13.40
C ASP A 77 5.89 8.41 12.11
N GLY A 78 5.83 7.08 12.03
CA GLY A 78 6.25 6.32 10.86
C GLY A 78 5.19 6.30 9.77
N VAL A 79 5.60 5.97 8.54
CA VAL A 79 4.65 5.72 7.45
C VAL A 79 3.93 4.40 7.74
N ALA A 80 2.60 4.41 7.81
CA ALA A 80 1.80 3.21 8.00
C ALA A 80 1.52 2.47 6.69
N ALA A 81 1.23 3.23 5.64
CA ALA A 81 0.97 2.72 4.30
C ALA A 81 1.20 3.82 3.25
N TRP A 82 1.26 3.42 1.98
CA TRP A 82 1.23 4.32 0.83
C TRP A 82 -0.09 4.18 0.08
N ASP A 83 -0.55 5.28 -0.49
CA ASP A 83 -1.68 5.32 -1.42
C ASP A 83 -1.15 5.53 -2.83
N LEU A 84 -1.34 4.52 -3.68
CA LEU A 84 -1.10 4.57 -5.11
C LEU A 84 -2.45 4.77 -5.80
N THR A 85 -2.73 6.00 -6.21
CA THR A 85 -4.00 6.33 -6.88
C THR A 85 -3.82 6.26 -8.39
N PHE A 86 -4.49 5.30 -9.02
CA PHE A 86 -4.56 5.17 -10.46
C PHE A 86 -5.80 5.90 -10.94
N SER A 87 -5.65 6.87 -11.85
CA SER A 87 -6.79 7.61 -12.41
C SER A 87 -6.87 7.36 -13.91
N ALA A 88 -8.07 7.02 -14.39
CA ALA A 88 -8.36 6.92 -15.80
C ALA A 88 -8.28 8.30 -16.46
N ASP A 89 -8.03 8.33 -17.76
CA ASP A 89 -8.17 9.56 -18.53
C ASP A 89 -9.61 10.04 -18.50
N LYS A 90 -9.80 11.37 -18.61
CA LYS A 90 -11.13 11.97 -18.48
C LYS A 90 -12.13 11.42 -19.49
N SER A 91 -11.69 11.15 -20.73
CA SER A 91 -12.54 10.54 -21.76
C SER A 91 -13.05 9.15 -21.38
N VAL A 92 -12.22 8.33 -20.71
CA VAL A 92 -12.61 7.01 -20.20
C VAL A 92 -13.63 7.16 -19.07
N SER A 93 -13.41 8.13 -18.17
CA SER A 93 -14.36 8.44 -17.09
C SER A 93 -15.71 8.93 -17.64
N LEU A 94 -15.71 9.72 -18.73
CA LEU A 94 -16.93 10.17 -19.41
C LEU A 94 -17.63 9.01 -20.14
N LEU A 95 -16.86 8.11 -20.78
CA LEU A 95 -17.40 6.92 -21.42
C LEU A 95 -18.11 6.02 -20.40
N TRP A 96 -17.53 5.85 -19.21
CA TRP A 96 -18.21 5.20 -18.09
C TRP A 96 -19.47 5.97 -17.67
N ALA A 97 -19.37 7.28 -17.42
CA ALA A 97 -20.46 8.07 -16.84
C ALA A 97 -21.72 8.12 -17.73
N PHE A 98 -21.55 8.15 -19.05
CA PHE A 98 -22.64 8.30 -20.03
C PHE A 98 -22.92 7.04 -20.84
N GLY A 99 -22.11 5.99 -20.72
CA GLY A 99 -22.34 4.71 -21.38
C GLY A 99 -23.57 3.99 -20.84
N ASP A 100 -24.02 2.97 -21.56
CA ASP A 100 -24.98 1.99 -21.06
C ASP A 100 -24.33 1.03 -20.03
N ASP A 101 -25.13 0.14 -19.45
CA ASP A 101 -24.67 -0.77 -18.38
C ASP A 101 -23.57 -1.72 -18.87
N GLU A 102 -23.62 -2.17 -20.13
CA GLU A 102 -22.60 -3.02 -20.72
C GLU A 102 -21.28 -2.27 -20.89
N THR A 103 -21.33 -1.05 -21.44
CA THR A 103 -20.17 -0.17 -21.61
C THR A 103 -19.54 0.15 -20.26
N ARG A 104 -20.35 0.53 -19.26
CA ARG A 104 -19.88 0.79 -17.89
C ARG A 104 -19.13 -0.40 -17.32
N ARG A 105 -19.69 -1.59 -17.44
CA ARG A 105 -19.08 -2.83 -16.96
C ARG A 105 -17.73 -3.09 -17.62
N HIS A 106 -17.65 -2.98 -18.95
CA HIS A 106 -16.40 -3.17 -19.69
C HIS A 106 -15.33 -2.14 -19.33
N VAL A 107 -15.71 -0.87 -19.15
CA VAL A 107 -14.76 0.19 -18.75
C VAL A 107 -14.19 -0.10 -17.36
N VAL A 108 -15.03 -0.46 -16.38
CA VAL A 108 -14.58 -0.80 -15.03
C VAL A 108 -13.68 -2.03 -15.04
N GLU A 109 -14.10 -3.11 -15.70
CA GLU A 109 -13.31 -4.36 -15.79
C GLU A 109 -11.93 -4.12 -16.42
N ALA A 110 -11.87 -3.37 -17.52
CA ALA A 110 -10.62 -3.01 -18.17
C ALA A 110 -9.74 -2.15 -17.26
N PHE A 111 -10.33 -1.19 -16.55
CA PHE A 111 -9.59 -0.30 -15.66
C PHE A 111 -9.05 -1.01 -14.42
N GLU A 112 -9.83 -1.89 -13.81
CA GLU A 112 -9.40 -2.72 -12.68
C GLU A 112 -8.27 -3.67 -13.11
N LYS A 113 -8.38 -4.28 -14.30
CA LYS A 113 -7.31 -5.12 -14.87
C LYS A 113 -6.03 -4.32 -15.10
N ALA A 114 -6.12 -3.15 -15.73
CA ALA A 114 -4.97 -2.27 -15.95
C ALA A 114 -4.32 -1.83 -14.62
N THR A 115 -5.14 -1.55 -13.59
CA THR A 115 -4.66 -1.22 -12.24
C THR A 115 -3.90 -2.40 -11.63
N ALA A 116 -4.42 -3.62 -11.74
CA ALA A 116 -3.76 -4.82 -11.22
C ALA A 116 -2.41 -5.09 -11.93
N GLU A 117 -2.36 -4.93 -13.26
CA GLU A 117 -1.12 -5.07 -14.03
C GLU A 117 -0.08 -3.99 -13.65
N ALA A 118 -0.51 -2.74 -13.49
CA ALA A 118 0.37 -1.67 -13.06
C ALA A 118 0.90 -1.88 -11.64
N LEU A 119 0.08 -2.40 -10.73
CA LEU A 119 0.51 -2.77 -9.38
C LEU A 119 1.52 -3.92 -9.40
N ALA A 120 1.31 -4.94 -10.24
CA ALA A 120 2.25 -6.05 -10.41
C ALA A 120 3.60 -5.56 -10.95
N PHE A 121 3.58 -4.62 -11.91
CA PHE A 121 4.80 -3.97 -12.38
C PHE A 121 5.50 -3.20 -11.25
N MET A 122 4.78 -2.37 -10.50
CA MET A 122 5.30 -1.65 -9.34
C MET A 122 5.91 -2.59 -8.29
N GLU A 123 5.31 -3.74 -8.05
CA GLU A 123 5.85 -4.76 -7.15
C GLU A 123 7.18 -5.31 -7.67
N SER A 124 7.25 -5.62 -8.97
CA SER A 124 8.47 -6.17 -9.59
C SER A 124 9.69 -5.23 -9.54
N VAL A 125 9.46 -3.91 -9.54
CA VAL A 125 10.55 -2.91 -9.61
C VAL A 125 10.78 -2.15 -8.31
N ALA A 126 9.79 -2.11 -7.41
CA ALA A 126 9.85 -1.28 -6.19
C ALA A 126 9.58 -2.05 -4.89
N SER A 127 9.36 -3.37 -4.94
CA SER A 127 9.21 -4.16 -3.72
C SER A 127 10.59 -4.52 -3.15
N SER A 128 10.99 -3.80 -2.10
CA SER A 128 12.25 -4.06 -1.40
C SER A 128 12.15 -3.65 0.07
N THR A 129 13.02 -4.22 0.88
CA THR A 129 13.32 -3.75 2.24
C THR A 129 14.82 -3.60 2.43
N ARG A 130 15.25 -3.15 3.62
CA ARG A 130 16.66 -2.96 3.95
C ARG A 130 17.07 -3.87 5.12
N GLY A 131 18.14 -4.61 4.91
CA GLY A 131 18.94 -5.15 6.00
C GLY A 131 19.74 -4.04 6.67
N ALA A 132 20.07 -4.23 7.94
CA ALA A 132 20.98 -3.35 8.66
C ALA A 132 21.84 -4.16 9.62
N ALA A 133 23.15 -3.93 9.59
CA ALA A 133 24.08 -4.36 10.63
C ALA A 133 24.56 -3.15 11.41
N ARG A 134 24.70 -3.32 12.72
CA ARG A 134 25.21 -2.30 13.64
C ARG A 134 26.50 -2.82 14.24
N THR A 135 27.62 -2.21 13.88
CA THR A 135 28.95 -2.61 14.36
C THR A 135 29.51 -1.49 15.23
N PRO A 136 29.95 -1.77 16.47
CA PRO A 136 30.63 -0.77 17.29
C PRO A 136 31.82 -0.18 16.53
N VAL A 137 32.02 1.14 16.63
CA VAL A 137 33.28 1.75 16.22
C VAL A 137 34.24 1.59 17.37
N LEU A 138 35.41 1.00 17.13
CA LEU A 138 36.43 0.83 18.15
C LEU A 138 37.50 1.92 18.02
N ASP A 139 38.10 2.32 19.14
CA ASP A 139 39.31 3.13 19.18
C ASP A 139 40.58 2.28 19.02
N ASP A 140 41.75 2.90 19.11
CA ASP A 140 43.04 2.23 18.93
C ASP A 140 43.34 1.18 20.01
N GLU A 141 42.63 1.20 21.14
CA GLU A 141 42.73 0.23 22.24
C GLU A 141 41.64 -0.84 22.19
N GLU A 142 40.91 -0.94 21.06
CA GLU A 142 39.78 -1.85 20.84
C GLU A 142 38.56 -1.60 21.77
N ASN A 143 38.47 -0.41 22.39
CA ASN A 143 37.32 -0.02 23.21
C ASN A 143 36.24 0.66 22.34
N PRO A 144 34.95 0.61 22.71
CA PRO A 144 33.90 1.33 21.98
C PRO A 144 34.16 2.84 21.97
N ALA A 145 34.44 3.39 20.79
CA ALA A 145 34.62 4.82 20.60
C ALA A 145 33.32 5.56 20.96
N LEU A 146 33.42 6.53 21.86
CA LEU A 146 32.27 7.31 22.32
C LEU A 146 32.09 8.57 21.47
N ASP A 147 30.85 9.07 21.39
CA ASP A 147 30.57 10.41 20.87
C ASP A 147 30.76 11.49 21.96
N GLU A 148 30.52 12.75 21.60
CA GLU A 148 30.68 13.90 22.52
C GLU A 148 29.79 13.80 23.78
N SER A 149 28.74 12.98 23.75
CA SER A 149 27.84 12.74 24.89
C SER A 149 28.24 11.54 25.74
N GLY A 150 29.31 10.84 25.38
CA GLY A 150 29.74 9.59 26.04
C GLY A 150 28.97 8.36 25.55
N THR A 151 28.24 8.43 24.43
CA THR A 151 27.47 7.30 23.90
C THR A 151 28.30 6.49 22.90
N PRO A 152 28.30 5.14 22.96
CA PRO A 152 29.04 4.32 22.00
C PRO A 152 28.62 4.55 20.55
N ARG A 153 29.59 4.94 19.72
CA ARG A 153 29.41 5.12 18.28
C ARG A 153 29.28 3.77 17.60
N HIS A 154 28.41 3.74 16.61
CA HIS A 154 28.19 2.56 15.79
C HIS A 154 28.26 2.94 14.31
N ARG A 155 28.88 2.08 13.52
CA ARG A 155 28.73 2.07 12.07
C ARG A 155 27.44 1.32 11.74
N ILE A 156 26.62 1.90 10.86
CA ILE A 156 25.42 1.28 10.34
C ILE A 156 25.68 0.97 8.87
N GLU A 157 25.65 -0.31 8.53
CA GLU A 157 25.72 -0.77 7.15
C GLU A 157 24.35 -1.26 6.74
N THR A 158 23.87 -0.83 5.57
CA THR A 158 22.55 -1.22 5.05
C THR A 158 22.69 -1.76 3.63
N TRP A 159 21.93 -2.80 3.31
CA TRP A 159 21.87 -3.39 1.97
C TRP A 159 20.41 -3.66 1.59
N PRO A 160 20.08 -3.59 0.28
CA PRO A 160 18.74 -3.93 -0.18
C PRO A 160 18.49 -5.43 -0.04
N ILE A 161 17.27 -5.79 0.33
CA ILE A 161 16.78 -7.16 0.38
C ILE A 161 15.55 -7.24 -0.53
N ARG A 162 15.54 -8.21 -1.44
CA ARG A 162 14.36 -8.54 -2.25
C ARG A 162 13.26 -9.12 -1.36
N THR A 163 12.02 -9.05 -1.82
CA THR A 163 10.86 -9.37 -0.98
C THR A 163 9.85 -10.22 -1.74
N GLU A 164 8.95 -10.85 -0.99
CA GLU A 164 7.84 -11.67 -1.50
C GLU A 164 6.66 -10.85 -2.05
N GLY A 165 6.76 -9.51 -2.04
CA GLY A 165 5.75 -8.62 -2.64
C GLY A 165 4.87 -7.91 -1.61
N TYR A 166 3.94 -7.09 -2.11
CA TYR A 166 3.12 -6.20 -1.30
C TYR A 166 1.93 -6.91 -0.67
N VAL A 167 1.49 -6.36 0.46
CA VAL A 167 0.14 -6.56 0.98
C VAL A 167 -0.63 -5.27 0.71
N ALA A 168 -1.58 -5.31 -0.23
CA ALA A 168 -2.27 -4.11 -0.70
C ALA A 168 -3.80 -4.29 -0.76
N ALA A 169 -4.54 -3.19 -0.59
CA ALA A 169 -5.99 -3.12 -0.70
C ALA A 169 -6.39 -2.07 -1.73
N SER A 170 -7.22 -2.43 -2.72
CA SER A 170 -7.72 -1.49 -3.74
C SER A 170 -9.15 -1.03 -3.44
N PHE A 171 -9.48 0.22 -3.77
CA PHE A 171 -10.82 0.81 -3.65
C PHE A 171 -11.09 1.68 -4.88
N THR A 172 -12.09 1.32 -5.68
CA THR A 172 -12.45 2.03 -6.92
C THR A 172 -13.57 3.05 -6.67
N GLU A 173 -13.38 4.25 -7.19
CA GLU A 173 -14.25 5.42 -7.04
C GLU A 173 -14.48 6.09 -8.39
N PHE A 174 -15.51 6.93 -8.46
CA PHE A 174 -16.08 7.40 -9.72
C PHE A 174 -16.28 8.91 -9.83
N THR A 175 -15.99 9.65 -8.76
CA THR A 175 -16.21 11.11 -8.66
C THR A 175 -14.93 11.79 -8.21
N SER A 176 -14.68 13.00 -8.70
CA SER A 176 -13.58 13.83 -8.22
C SER A 176 -14.00 14.62 -6.98
N ARG A 177 -13.06 15.37 -6.39
CA ARG A 177 -13.35 16.36 -5.33
C ARG A 177 -14.24 17.53 -5.77
N ALA A 178 -14.37 17.75 -7.08
CA ALA A 178 -15.24 18.76 -7.67
C ALA A 178 -16.55 18.15 -8.21
N ASP A 179 -16.87 16.92 -7.80
CA ASP A 179 -18.09 16.16 -8.15
C ASP A 179 -18.25 15.87 -9.66
N ASP A 180 -17.18 15.97 -10.45
CA ASP A 180 -17.18 15.54 -11.85
C ASP A 180 -16.78 14.07 -12.02
N PRO A 181 -17.24 13.36 -13.08
CA PRO A 181 -16.94 11.93 -13.24
C PRO A 181 -15.44 11.64 -13.36
N GLN A 182 -14.89 10.89 -12.43
CA GLN A 182 -13.49 10.51 -12.41
C GLN A 182 -13.34 9.07 -11.93
N LEU A 183 -13.15 8.15 -12.87
CA LEU A 183 -12.84 6.76 -12.54
C LEU A 183 -11.40 6.67 -12.02
N HIS A 184 -11.24 6.24 -10.79
CA HIS A 184 -9.93 6.07 -10.17
C HIS A 184 -9.95 4.96 -9.11
N THR A 185 -8.78 4.38 -8.85
CA THR A 185 -8.60 3.33 -7.84
C THR A 185 -7.50 3.74 -6.89
N HIS A 186 -7.83 3.83 -5.61
CA HIS A 186 -6.88 3.94 -4.51
C HIS A 186 -6.32 2.56 -4.18
N VAL A 187 -5.00 2.38 -4.25
CA VAL A 187 -4.33 1.15 -3.81
C VAL A 187 -3.49 1.44 -2.58
N VAL A 188 -3.97 1.01 -1.42
CA VAL A 188 -3.30 1.13 -0.13
C VAL A 188 -2.30 0.00 0.04
N VAL A 189 -1.00 0.31 -0.04
CA VAL A 189 0.10 -0.63 0.19
C VAL A 189 0.55 -0.51 1.64
N GLY A 190 0.34 -1.55 2.44
CA GLY A 190 0.77 -1.58 3.84
C GLY A 190 2.29 -1.51 3.97
N ASN A 191 2.81 -0.82 4.99
CA ASN A 191 4.26 -0.69 5.19
C ASN A 191 4.87 -1.93 5.87
N ARG A 192 4.48 -3.11 5.40
CA ARG A 192 5.07 -4.39 5.79
C ARG A 192 5.25 -5.27 4.57
N VAL A 193 6.46 -5.80 4.45
CA VAL A 193 6.88 -6.65 3.35
C VAL A 193 7.80 -7.74 3.91
N LYS A 194 7.64 -8.97 3.43
CA LYS A 194 8.47 -10.11 3.84
C LYS A 194 9.71 -10.15 2.95
N GLY A 195 10.89 -10.07 3.55
CA GLY A 195 12.12 -10.32 2.82
C GLY A 195 12.21 -11.78 2.38
N VAL A 196 13.00 -12.06 1.33
CA VAL A 196 13.33 -13.45 0.93
C VAL A 196 14.06 -14.24 2.02
N ASP A 197 14.51 -13.56 3.08
CA ASP A 197 15.05 -14.14 4.31
C ASP A 197 13.94 -14.55 5.30
N GLY A 198 12.67 -14.43 4.92
CA GLY A 198 11.51 -14.78 5.72
C GLY A 198 11.09 -13.72 6.74
N VAL A 199 11.82 -12.60 6.86
CA VAL A 199 11.62 -11.63 7.93
C VAL A 199 10.81 -10.43 7.45
N TRP A 200 9.75 -10.11 8.18
CA TRP A 200 8.89 -8.96 7.94
C TRP A 200 9.55 -7.65 8.37
N ARG A 201 9.57 -6.67 7.46
CA ARG A 201 10.18 -5.35 7.67
C ARG A 201 9.36 -4.25 6.98
N ALA A 202 9.74 -3.00 7.22
CA ALA A 202 9.20 -1.86 6.48
C ALA A 202 9.68 -1.88 5.02
N ILE A 203 8.83 -1.42 4.10
CA ILE A 203 9.19 -1.22 2.69
C ILE A 203 10.22 -0.09 2.58
N ASP A 204 11.16 -0.23 1.65
CA ASP A 204 12.02 0.89 1.24
C ASP A 204 11.23 1.83 0.31
N GLY A 205 10.46 2.74 0.91
CA GLY A 205 9.58 3.66 0.18
C GLY A 205 10.29 4.55 -0.84
N ARG A 206 11.62 4.69 -0.81
CA ARG A 206 12.37 5.44 -1.83
C ARG A 206 12.18 4.86 -3.23
N LEU A 207 12.04 3.54 -3.34
CA LEU A 207 11.84 2.87 -4.62
C LEU A 207 10.44 3.11 -5.18
N LEU A 208 9.43 3.29 -4.32
CA LEU A 208 8.07 3.66 -4.76
C LEU A 208 8.09 5.03 -5.44
N TYR A 209 8.73 6.03 -4.83
CA TYR A 209 8.82 7.37 -5.42
C TYR A 209 9.69 7.42 -6.67
N ARG A 210 10.78 6.63 -6.74
CA ARG A 210 11.67 6.60 -7.91
C ARG A 210 11.01 6.01 -9.15
N ASN A 211 10.08 5.07 -8.98
CA ASN A 211 9.38 4.39 -10.07
C ASN A 211 7.97 4.93 -10.31
N LYS A 212 7.62 6.08 -9.70
CA LYS A 212 6.42 6.82 -10.07
C LYS A 212 6.65 7.35 -11.49
N LEU A 213 5.96 6.74 -12.46
CA LEU A 213 5.89 7.19 -13.86
C LEU A 213 5.26 8.58 -13.95
#